data_AF-A0A955WUY9-F1
#
_entry.id   AF-A0A955WUY9-F1
#
_cell.length_a   1.000
_cell.length_b   1.000
_cell.length_c   1.000
_cell.angle_alpha   90.00
_cell.angle_beta   90.00
_cell.angle_gamma   90.00
#
_symmetry.space_group_name_H-M   'P 1'
#
loop_
_entity.id
_entity.type
_entity.pdbx_description
1 polymer ?
#
loop_
_entity_poly.entity_id
_entity_poly.type
_entity_poly.pdbx_seq_one_letter_code
_entity_poly.pdbx_strand_id
1 'polypeptide(L)'
;MYGVLPTPGDVRSQTVSLVGFIRDVTTQLKRGLTGFWVAHPDFVRPGLALVEAWARHADGDSTDLRHLVSALVPDPAELVPLLDFVFGPDVPGLDPADPRYARSVLAADLATSPVIANDHPDEVRYNVFQALQYLTDWLQGNGCVALPAHLKAADGRDVFVRIMDDLATTERSRWELWAEVKHGRVSQSDFEQILTQELAFLAGTGPDHGTARRIQVPWDPKWSPVAGQLLHALVTARTPPEWVTELALPFTFPQVREAPDPWAAAEGFRGA
;
A
#
# COMPACT_ATOMS: atom_id res chain seq x y z
N MET A 1 1.96 -5.41 -8.60
CA MET A 1 0.64 -5.86 -8.12
C MET A 1 -0.29 -4.66 -8.18
N TYR A 2 -1.47 -4.79 -8.79
CA TYR A 2 -2.51 -3.78 -8.72
C TYR A 2 -3.46 -4.10 -7.56
N GLY A 3 -3.36 -3.31 -6.49
CA GLY A 3 -4.05 -3.54 -5.22
C GLY A 3 -5.30 -2.69 -5.00
N VAL A 4 -5.61 -1.72 -5.87
CA VAL A 4 -6.70 -0.77 -5.63
C VAL A 4 -8.06 -1.46 -5.73
N LEU A 5 -8.92 -1.21 -4.75
CA LEU A 5 -10.29 -1.69 -4.67
C LEU A 5 -11.25 -0.49 -4.68
N PRO A 6 -12.09 -0.35 -5.71
CA PRO A 6 -13.10 0.71 -5.73
C PRO A 6 -14.14 0.51 -4.62
N THR A 7 -14.80 1.60 -4.25
CA THR A 7 -15.97 1.56 -3.37
C THR A 7 -17.16 1.01 -4.16
N PRO A 8 -17.84 -0.04 -3.68
CA PRO A 8 -19.01 -0.60 -4.37
C PRO A 8 -20.08 0.45 -4.63
N GLY A 9 -20.55 0.56 -5.88
CA GLY A 9 -21.57 1.52 -6.29
C GLY A 9 -21.07 2.96 -6.50
N ASP A 10 -19.81 3.28 -6.19
CA ASP A 10 -19.24 4.60 -6.45
C ASP A 10 -18.55 4.64 -7.82
N VAL A 11 -19.23 5.27 -8.78
CA VAL A 11 -18.75 5.42 -10.16
C VAL A 11 -17.42 6.17 -10.21
N ARG A 12 -17.18 7.17 -9.36
CA ARG A 12 -15.90 7.90 -9.37
C ARG A 12 -14.77 7.03 -8.85
N SER A 13 -15.02 6.31 -7.76
CA SER A 13 -14.06 5.36 -7.19
C SER A 13 -13.69 4.27 -8.21
N GLN A 14 -14.67 3.76 -8.96
CA GLN A 14 -14.45 2.82 -10.07
C GLN A 14 -13.61 3.45 -11.19
N THR A 15 -13.97 4.64 -11.64
CA THR A 15 -13.27 5.34 -12.72
C THR A 15 -11.80 5.56 -12.38
N VAL A 16 -11.47 6.16 -11.22
CA VAL A 16 -10.06 6.40 -10.84
C VAL A 16 -9.29 5.10 -10.66
N SER A 17 -9.96 4.03 -10.19
CA SER A 17 -9.36 2.69 -10.07
C SER A 17 -9.09 2.06 -11.44
N LEU A 18 -9.92 2.30 -12.45
CA LEU A 18 -9.66 1.81 -13.81
C LEU A 18 -8.57 2.64 -14.51
N VAL A 19 -8.53 3.96 -14.30
CA VAL A 19 -7.47 4.83 -14.80
C VAL A 19 -6.10 4.38 -14.27
N GLY A 20 -5.98 4.19 -12.95
CA GLY A 20 -4.76 3.67 -12.33
C GLY A 20 -4.36 2.31 -12.88
N PHE A 21 -5.33 1.39 -12.98
CA PHE A 21 -5.10 0.03 -13.48
C PHE A 21 -4.56 0.03 -14.92
N ILE A 22 -5.21 0.79 -15.82
CA ILE A 22 -4.80 0.87 -17.23
C ILE A 22 -3.40 1.48 -17.34
N ARG A 23 -3.08 2.51 -16.55
CA ARG A 23 -1.73 3.10 -16.52
C ARG A 23 -0.67 2.07 -16.12
N ASP A 24 -0.89 1.40 -14.98
CA ASP A 24 0.07 0.42 -14.44
C ASP A 24 0.28 -0.76 -15.39
N VAL A 25 -0.79 -1.31 -15.96
CA VAL A 25 -0.70 -2.41 -16.92
C VAL A 25 0.02 -1.96 -18.19
N THR A 26 -0.35 -0.80 -18.74
CA THR A 26 0.28 -0.28 -19.95
C THR A 26 1.77 -0.02 -19.75
N THR A 27 2.19 0.53 -18.61
CA THR A 27 3.61 0.71 -18.29
C THR A 27 4.37 -0.63 -18.26
N GLN A 28 3.79 -1.67 -17.67
CA GLN A 28 4.41 -3.00 -17.64
C GLN A 28 4.54 -3.58 -19.06
N LEU A 29 3.49 -3.47 -19.87
CA LEU A 29 3.48 -3.98 -21.25
C LEU A 29 4.45 -3.22 -22.17
N LYS A 30 4.56 -1.89 -22.05
CA LYS A 30 5.56 -1.06 -22.76
C LYS A 30 7.00 -1.50 -22.49
N ARG A 31 7.25 -2.06 -21.31
CA ARG A 31 8.57 -2.52 -20.86
C ARG A 31 8.82 -4.01 -21.14
N GLY A 32 7.94 -4.65 -21.91
CA GLY A 32 8.10 -6.04 -22.34
C GLY A 32 7.81 -7.08 -21.24
N LEU A 33 7.12 -6.69 -20.16
CA LEU A 33 6.67 -7.66 -19.15
C LEU A 33 5.53 -8.48 -19.74
N THR A 34 5.58 -9.80 -19.54
CA THR A 34 4.60 -10.75 -20.10
C THR A 34 3.38 -10.98 -19.21
N GLY A 35 3.24 -10.20 -18.14
CA GLY A 35 2.15 -10.34 -17.18
C GLY A 35 2.24 -9.32 -16.05
N PHE A 36 1.18 -9.28 -15.26
CA PHE A 36 1.03 -8.42 -14.09
C PHE A 36 0.15 -9.13 -13.06
N TRP A 37 0.18 -8.65 -11.82
CA TRP A 37 -0.60 -9.21 -10.72
C TRP A 37 -1.76 -8.29 -10.36
N VAL A 38 -2.91 -8.87 -10.02
CA VAL A 38 -4.09 -8.16 -9.51
C VAL A 38 -4.52 -8.75 -8.17
N ALA A 39 -4.97 -7.91 -7.25
CA ALA A 39 -5.40 -8.36 -5.92
C ALA A 39 -6.90 -8.67 -5.84
N HIS A 40 -7.67 -8.39 -6.91
CA HIS A 40 -9.13 -8.58 -6.93
C HIS A 40 -9.64 -9.13 -8.28
N PRO A 41 -10.61 -10.07 -8.28
CA PRO A 41 -11.14 -10.68 -9.50
C PRO A 41 -11.72 -9.69 -10.53
N ASP A 42 -12.23 -8.54 -10.08
CA ASP A 42 -12.82 -7.52 -10.96
C ASP A 42 -11.83 -7.00 -12.03
N PHE A 43 -10.52 -7.08 -11.76
CA PHE A 43 -9.48 -6.64 -12.70
C PHE A 43 -9.00 -7.75 -13.63
N VAL A 44 -9.41 -9.01 -13.45
CA VAL A 44 -8.97 -10.14 -14.28
C VAL A 44 -9.48 -9.99 -15.71
N ARG A 45 -10.79 -9.77 -15.90
CA ARG A 45 -11.37 -9.65 -17.26
C ARG A 45 -10.87 -8.40 -17.99
N PRO A 46 -10.87 -7.19 -17.38
CA PRO A 46 -10.26 -6.02 -18.01
C PRO A 46 -8.78 -6.23 -18.31
N GLY A 47 -8.04 -6.88 -17.41
CA GLY A 47 -6.62 -7.19 -17.61
C GLY A 47 -6.36 -8.07 -18.81
N LEU A 48 -7.08 -9.19 -18.95
CA LEU A 48 -6.95 -10.08 -20.12
C LEU A 48 -7.28 -9.35 -21.43
N ALA A 49 -8.34 -8.52 -21.43
CA ALA A 49 -8.70 -7.73 -22.59
C ALA A 49 -7.61 -6.71 -22.96
N LEU A 50 -6.99 -6.06 -21.97
CA LEU A 50 -5.87 -5.14 -22.20
C LEU A 50 -4.66 -5.83 -22.80
N VAL A 51 -4.29 -7.03 -22.32
CA VAL A 51 -3.15 -7.80 -22.87
C VAL A 51 -3.39 -8.15 -24.34
N GLU A 52 -4.57 -8.68 -24.66
CA GLU A 52 -4.93 -9.05 -26.04
C GLU A 52 -4.96 -7.82 -26.96
N ALA A 53 -5.59 -6.73 -26.53
CA ALA A 53 -5.65 -5.50 -27.31
C ALA A 53 -4.26 -4.85 -27.48
N TRP A 54 -3.38 -4.97 -26.48
CA TRP A 54 -2.01 -4.50 -26.55
C TRP A 54 -1.17 -5.29 -27.55
N ALA A 55 -1.35 -6.62 -27.62
CA ALA A 55 -0.65 -7.45 -28.60
C ALA A 55 -0.96 -7.00 -30.05
N ARG A 56 -2.24 -6.74 -30.35
CA ARG A 56 -2.67 -6.20 -31.65
C ARG A 56 -2.12 -4.79 -31.92
N HIS A 57 -2.06 -3.96 -30.88
CA HIS A 57 -1.44 -2.64 -30.97
C HIS A 57 0.05 -2.73 -31.33
N ALA A 58 0.78 -3.67 -30.71
CA ALA A 58 2.19 -3.92 -31.03
C ALA A 58 2.40 -4.40 -32.48
N ASP A 59 1.41 -5.08 -33.05
CA ASP A 59 1.36 -5.48 -34.47
C ASP A 59 0.90 -4.35 -35.42
N GLY A 60 0.60 -3.16 -34.88
CA GLY A 60 0.26 -1.95 -35.63
C GLY A 60 -1.24 -1.60 -35.66
N ASP A 61 -2.12 -2.42 -35.09
CA ASP A 61 -3.57 -2.12 -35.01
C ASP A 61 -3.98 -1.63 -33.61
N SER A 62 -4.22 -0.32 -33.50
CA SER A 62 -4.57 0.33 -32.24
C SER A 62 -6.09 0.41 -31.98
N THR A 63 -6.91 -0.11 -32.90
CA THR A 63 -8.37 0.12 -32.89
C THR A 63 -9.01 -0.48 -31.64
N ASP A 64 -8.72 -1.75 -31.36
CA ASP A 64 -9.29 -2.48 -30.22
C ASP A 64 -8.83 -1.90 -28.88
N LEU A 65 -7.54 -1.54 -28.77
CA LEU A 65 -7.00 -0.95 -27.54
C LEU A 65 -7.66 0.40 -27.24
N ARG A 66 -7.80 1.26 -28.25
CA ARG A 66 -8.48 2.55 -28.10
C ARG A 66 -9.94 2.36 -27.70
N HIS A 67 -10.66 1.45 -28.35
CA HIS A 67 -12.06 1.19 -28.04
C HIS A 67 -12.22 0.64 -26.61
N LEU A 68 -11.39 -0.32 -26.21
CA LEU A 68 -11.41 -0.89 -24.87
C LEU A 68 -11.17 0.17 -23.78
N VAL A 69 -10.15 1.00 -23.93
CA VAL A 69 -9.84 2.07 -22.95
C VAL A 69 -11.00 3.05 -22.86
N SER A 70 -11.58 3.48 -23.99
CA SER A 70 -12.76 4.37 -24.00
C SER A 70 -14.01 3.72 -23.39
N ALA A 71 -14.17 2.41 -23.49
CA ALA A 71 -15.29 1.69 -22.90
C ALA A 71 -15.14 1.52 -21.38
N LEU A 72 -13.91 1.31 -20.89
CA LEU A 72 -13.62 1.18 -19.47
C LEU A 72 -13.63 2.52 -18.74
N VAL A 73 -13.21 3.59 -19.40
CA VAL A 73 -13.16 4.95 -18.84
C VAL A 73 -13.92 5.91 -19.78
N PRO A 74 -15.25 6.03 -19.64
CA PRO A 74 -16.05 6.85 -20.54
C PRO A 74 -16.02 8.35 -20.23
N ASP A 75 -15.56 8.75 -19.04
CA ASP A 75 -15.47 10.16 -18.64
C ASP A 75 -14.38 10.88 -19.44
N PRO A 76 -14.71 11.87 -20.28
CA PRO A 76 -13.73 12.57 -21.10
C PRO A 76 -12.59 13.24 -20.31
N ALA A 77 -12.86 13.70 -19.08
CA ALA A 77 -11.85 14.36 -18.26
C ALA A 77 -10.72 13.41 -17.84
N GLU A 78 -11.03 12.13 -17.68
CA GLU A 78 -10.08 11.07 -17.33
C GLU A 78 -9.54 10.37 -18.59
N LEU A 79 -10.41 10.17 -19.60
CA LEU A 79 -10.12 9.42 -20.81
C LEU A 79 -9.06 10.10 -21.68
N VAL A 80 -9.16 11.42 -21.91
CA VAL A 80 -8.23 12.10 -22.83
C VAL A 80 -6.78 12.00 -22.34
N PRO A 81 -6.45 12.37 -21.07
CA PRO A 81 -5.10 12.17 -20.55
C PRO A 81 -4.66 10.70 -20.52
N LEU A 82 -5.60 9.77 -20.31
CA LEU A 82 -5.30 8.35 -20.30
C LEU A 82 -4.92 7.84 -21.69
N LEU A 83 -5.64 8.25 -22.74
CA LEU A 83 -5.30 7.88 -24.13
C LEU A 83 -3.95 8.48 -24.53
N ASP A 84 -3.68 9.73 -24.17
CA ASP A 84 -2.39 10.38 -24.42
C ASP A 84 -1.24 9.62 -23.73
N PHE A 85 -1.47 9.15 -22.50
CA PHE A 85 -0.52 8.31 -21.79
C PHE A 85 -0.33 6.93 -22.47
N VAL A 86 -1.42 6.25 -22.82
CA VAL A 86 -1.37 4.90 -23.39
C VAL A 86 -0.63 4.90 -24.72
N PHE A 87 -0.98 5.83 -25.62
CA PHE A 87 -0.40 5.91 -26.97
C PHE A 87 0.84 6.81 -27.07
N GLY A 88 1.19 7.53 -26.00
CA GLY A 88 2.41 8.31 -25.91
C GLY A 88 3.67 7.45 -25.69
N PRO A 89 4.87 8.02 -25.88
CA PRO A 89 6.12 7.34 -25.57
C PRO A 89 6.21 6.95 -24.09
N ASP A 90 6.85 5.82 -23.77
CA ASP A 90 7.24 5.54 -22.37
C ASP A 90 8.39 6.45 -21.95
N VAL A 91 8.67 6.50 -20.64
CA VAL A 91 9.90 7.08 -20.13
C VAL A 91 11.11 6.33 -20.71
N PRO A 92 12.21 7.03 -21.05
CA PRO A 92 13.44 6.38 -21.45
C PRO A 92 13.90 5.38 -20.40
N GLY A 93 14.16 4.14 -20.83
CA GLY A 93 14.72 3.10 -19.98
C GLY A 93 16.17 3.39 -19.60
N LEU A 94 16.67 2.66 -18.60
CA LEU A 94 18.09 2.69 -18.26
C LEU A 94 18.91 2.04 -19.39
N ASP A 95 19.96 2.70 -19.84
CA ASP A 95 20.90 2.15 -20.82
C ASP A 95 21.85 1.15 -20.13
N PRO A 96 21.82 -0.16 -20.46
CA PRO A 96 22.74 -1.15 -19.91
C PRO A 96 24.22 -0.86 -20.19
N ALA A 97 24.52 -0.05 -21.21
CA ALA A 97 25.87 0.39 -21.53
C ALA A 97 26.34 1.62 -20.74
N ASP A 98 25.45 2.29 -19.98
CA ASP A 98 25.85 3.41 -19.11
C ASP A 98 26.86 2.89 -18.06
N PRO A 99 28.03 3.53 -17.89
CA PRO A 99 29.00 3.15 -16.85
C PRO A 99 28.44 3.13 -15.43
N ARG A 100 27.33 3.84 -15.18
CA ARG A 100 26.60 3.88 -13.92
C ARG A 100 25.39 2.95 -13.89
N TYR A 101 25.13 2.13 -14.91
CA TYR A 101 23.96 1.26 -14.97
C TYR A 101 23.76 0.43 -13.69
N ALA A 102 24.81 -0.26 -13.22
CA ALA A 102 24.77 -1.06 -12.00
C ALA A 102 24.40 -0.25 -10.74
N ARG A 103 24.70 1.05 -10.75
CA ARG A 103 24.32 1.99 -9.70
C ARG A 103 22.89 2.50 -9.90
N SER A 104 22.53 2.86 -11.13
CA SER A 104 21.20 3.36 -11.51
C SER A 104 20.08 2.33 -11.33
N VAL A 105 20.38 1.03 -11.26
CA VAL A 105 19.41 -0.01 -10.91
C VAL A 105 19.16 -0.14 -9.41
N LEU A 106 19.99 0.49 -8.55
CA LEU A 106 19.75 0.53 -7.12
C LEU A 106 18.69 1.59 -6.81
N ALA A 107 17.59 1.16 -6.20
CA ALA A 107 16.53 2.08 -5.77
C ALA A 107 17.05 3.21 -4.85
N ALA A 108 18.15 2.98 -4.14
CA ALA A 108 18.80 3.94 -3.26
C ALA A 108 19.43 5.15 -3.98
N ASP A 109 19.63 5.09 -5.30
CA ASP A 109 20.13 6.20 -6.12
C ASP A 109 19.02 6.89 -6.93
N LEU A 110 17.76 6.50 -6.75
CA LEU A 110 16.63 7.27 -7.24
C LEU A 110 16.51 8.57 -6.43
N ALA A 111 16.25 9.69 -7.13
CA ALA A 111 16.06 10.98 -6.49
C ALA A 111 14.91 10.91 -5.47
N THR A 112 15.06 11.59 -4.35
CA THR A 112 14.02 11.72 -3.32
C THR A 112 12.71 12.18 -3.97
N SER A 113 11.61 11.48 -3.67
CA SER A 113 10.28 11.85 -4.17
C SER A 113 9.96 13.30 -3.76
N PRO A 114 9.51 14.17 -4.68
CA PRO A 114 9.14 15.55 -4.36
C PRO A 114 7.76 15.65 -3.68
N VAL A 115 7.09 14.53 -3.38
CA VAL A 115 5.68 14.51 -2.97
C VAL A 115 5.54 14.74 -1.46
N ILE A 116 6.09 13.85 -0.63
CA ILE A 116 6.16 13.94 0.84
C ILE A 116 7.41 13.20 1.30
N ALA A 117 8.17 13.76 2.24
CA ALA A 117 9.35 13.11 2.80
C ALA A 117 8.94 12.05 3.84
N ASN A 118 9.70 10.95 3.94
CA ASN A 118 9.37 9.85 4.84
C ASN A 118 9.27 10.25 6.32
N ASP A 119 10.00 11.29 6.73
CA ASP A 119 10.00 11.87 8.08
C ASP A 119 8.90 12.93 8.29
N HIS A 120 8.10 13.24 7.26
CA HIS A 120 6.99 14.16 7.41
C HIS A 120 5.95 13.60 8.39
N PRO A 121 5.43 14.40 9.35
CA PRO A 121 4.51 13.90 10.37
C PRO A 121 3.26 13.19 9.82
N ASP A 122 2.75 13.64 8.67
CA ASP A 122 1.61 12.99 8.02
C ASP A 122 1.95 11.60 7.46
N GLU A 123 3.17 11.40 6.95
CA GLU A 123 3.64 10.10 6.45
C GLU A 123 3.89 9.13 7.60
N VAL A 124 4.54 9.61 8.66
CA VAL A 124 4.73 8.82 9.90
C VAL A 124 3.38 8.38 10.47
N ARG A 125 2.42 9.30 10.56
CA ARG A 125 1.07 9.01 11.06
C ARG A 125 0.32 8.05 10.12
N TYR A 126 0.45 8.21 8.82
CA TYR A 126 -0.13 7.30 7.82
C TYR A 126 0.43 5.88 7.98
N ASN A 127 1.75 5.73 8.06
CA ASN A 127 2.41 4.44 8.24
C ASN A 127 2.02 3.78 9.57
N VAL A 128 1.93 4.54 10.67
CA VAL A 128 1.43 4.02 11.96
C VAL A 128 -0.03 3.57 11.84
N PHE A 129 -0.89 4.41 11.27
CA PHE A 129 -2.32 4.11 11.12
C PHE A 129 -2.57 2.86 10.27
N GLN A 130 -1.89 2.72 9.14
CA GLN A 130 -1.99 1.55 8.26
C GLN A 130 -1.46 0.28 8.95
N ALA A 131 -0.29 0.35 9.58
CA ALA A 131 0.30 -0.80 10.28
C ALA A 131 -0.57 -1.28 11.45
N LEU A 132 -1.17 -0.37 12.23
CA LEU A 132 -2.06 -0.73 13.33
C LEU A 132 -3.32 -1.47 12.84
N GLN A 133 -3.96 -0.96 11.78
CA GLN A 133 -5.13 -1.62 11.21
C GLN A 133 -4.78 -2.99 10.64
N TYR A 134 -3.70 -3.09 9.86
CA TYR A 134 -3.28 -4.37 9.29
C TYR A 134 -2.92 -5.38 10.38
N LEU A 135 -2.08 -5.01 11.35
CA LEU A 135 -1.66 -5.91 12.44
C LEU A 135 -2.86 -6.36 13.29
N THR A 136 -3.83 -5.46 13.54
CA THR A 136 -5.05 -5.82 14.27
C THR A 136 -5.83 -6.92 13.55
N ASP A 137 -6.06 -6.80 12.25
CA ASP A 137 -6.83 -7.78 11.47
C ASP A 137 -6.03 -9.08 11.22
N TRP A 138 -4.71 -8.96 11.03
CA TRP A 138 -3.79 -10.09 10.96
C TRP A 138 -3.84 -10.92 12.24
N LEU A 139 -3.80 -10.26 13.41
CA LEU A 139 -3.94 -10.91 14.71
C LEU A 139 -5.32 -11.54 14.90
N GLN A 140 -6.36 -11.10 14.18
CA GLN A 140 -7.67 -11.76 14.16
C GLN A 140 -7.70 -12.99 13.25
N GLY A 141 -6.71 -13.16 12.37
CA GLY A 141 -6.57 -14.28 11.45
C GLY A 141 -6.75 -13.92 9.98
N ASN A 142 -6.80 -12.63 9.64
CA ASN A 142 -6.92 -12.15 8.26
C ASN A 142 -5.61 -11.50 7.76
N GLY A 143 -4.91 -12.17 6.85
CA GLY A 143 -3.66 -11.66 6.26
C GLY A 143 -3.85 -10.85 4.97
N CYS A 144 -5.08 -10.51 4.60
CA CYS A 144 -5.40 -9.79 3.36
C CYS A 144 -6.47 -8.73 3.65
N VAL A 145 -6.04 -7.48 3.80
CA VAL A 145 -6.82 -6.42 4.44
C VAL A 145 -7.03 -5.26 3.47
N ALA A 146 -8.28 -4.87 3.25
CA ALA A 146 -8.62 -3.74 2.39
C ALA A 146 -8.51 -2.41 3.17
N LEU A 147 -7.31 -1.84 3.23
CA LEU A 147 -7.02 -0.62 3.99
C LEU A 147 -7.44 0.66 3.23
N PRO A 148 -7.80 1.73 3.95
CA PRO A 148 -8.30 2.97 3.33
C PRO A 148 -7.21 3.73 2.58
N ALA A 149 -7.53 4.27 1.41
CA ALA A 149 -6.64 5.14 0.66
C ALA A 149 -7.40 6.17 -0.17
N HIS A 150 -6.65 7.08 -0.82
CA HIS A 150 -7.20 8.09 -1.71
C HIS A 150 -6.44 8.10 -3.02
N LEU A 151 -7.16 8.25 -4.13
CA LEU A 151 -6.59 8.57 -5.43
C LEU A 151 -7.05 9.96 -5.85
N LYS A 152 -6.21 10.64 -6.62
CA LYS A 152 -6.56 11.92 -7.24
C LYS A 152 -7.30 11.67 -8.54
N ALA A 153 -8.47 12.28 -8.69
CA ALA A 153 -9.13 12.42 -9.98
C ALA A 153 -8.43 13.48 -10.85
N ALA A 154 -8.73 13.51 -12.14
CA ALA A 154 -8.20 14.49 -13.10
C ALA A 154 -8.47 15.95 -12.70
N ASP A 155 -9.56 16.20 -11.95
CA ASP A 155 -9.89 17.53 -11.41
C ASP A 155 -9.23 17.85 -10.06
N GLY A 156 -8.31 17.00 -9.60
CA GLY A 156 -7.51 17.20 -8.39
C GLY A 156 -8.20 16.82 -7.08
N ARG A 157 -9.48 16.37 -7.13
CA ARG A 157 -10.19 15.94 -5.92
C ARG A 157 -9.73 14.57 -5.44
N ASP A 158 -9.75 14.39 -4.13
CA ASP A 158 -9.54 13.10 -3.49
C ASP A 158 -10.77 12.20 -3.65
N VAL A 159 -10.53 10.99 -4.13
CA VAL A 159 -11.52 9.94 -4.28
C VAL A 159 -11.13 8.79 -3.38
N PHE A 160 -12.02 8.44 -2.44
CA PHE A 160 -11.80 7.33 -1.53
C PHE A 160 -11.79 6.00 -2.30
N VAL A 161 -10.77 5.21 -2.02
CA VAL A 161 -10.62 3.82 -2.46
C VAL A 161 -10.13 2.99 -1.27
N ARG A 162 -10.00 1.69 -1.48
CA ARG A 162 -9.22 0.84 -0.57
C ARG A 162 -8.03 0.26 -1.34
N ILE A 163 -7.00 -0.15 -0.63
CA ILE A 163 -5.89 -0.93 -1.18
C ILE A 163 -5.92 -2.28 -0.48
N MET A 164 -5.89 -3.36 -1.27
CA MET A 164 -5.70 -4.69 -0.73
C MET A 164 -4.24 -4.83 -0.30
N ASP A 165 -4.03 -4.81 1.01
CA ASP A 165 -2.72 -4.92 1.63
C ASP A 165 -2.50 -6.32 2.18
N ASP A 166 -1.25 -6.76 2.09
CA ASP A 166 -0.71 -7.96 2.73
C ASP A 166 0.41 -7.55 3.71
N LEU A 167 1.13 -8.55 4.22
CA LEU A 167 2.14 -8.32 5.24
C LEU A 167 3.29 -7.46 4.72
N ALA A 168 3.59 -7.48 3.42
CA ALA A 168 4.67 -6.70 2.84
C ALA A 168 4.41 -5.19 2.96
N THR A 169 3.14 -4.75 2.95
CA THR A 169 2.80 -3.35 3.22
C THR A 169 3.22 -2.96 4.64
N THR A 170 2.93 -3.81 5.63
CA THR A 170 3.34 -3.57 7.03
C THR A 170 4.87 -3.64 7.18
N GLU A 171 5.54 -4.55 6.48
CA GLU A 171 7.00 -4.64 6.45
C GLU A 171 7.63 -3.34 5.94
N ARG A 172 7.13 -2.80 4.83
CA ARG A 172 7.60 -1.52 4.31
C ARG A 172 7.38 -0.39 5.32
N SER A 173 6.15 -0.23 5.80
CA SER A 173 5.79 0.85 6.74
C SER A 173 6.62 0.80 8.02
N ARG A 174 6.82 -0.39 8.63
CA ARG A 174 7.63 -0.50 9.85
C ARG A 174 9.12 -0.26 9.59
N TRP A 175 9.66 -0.67 8.44
CA TRP A 175 11.07 -0.43 8.11
C TRP A 175 11.35 1.04 7.83
N GLU A 176 10.43 1.72 7.15
CA GLU A 176 10.47 3.18 6.99
C GLU A 176 10.46 3.86 8.36
N LEU A 177 9.46 3.59 9.21
CA LEU A 177 9.38 4.14 10.56
C LEU A 177 10.64 3.85 11.41
N TRP A 178 11.12 2.62 11.38
CA TRP A 178 12.36 2.25 12.08
C TRP A 178 13.55 3.05 11.58
N ALA A 179 13.73 3.21 10.27
CA ALA A 179 14.84 3.96 9.69
C ALA A 179 14.77 5.44 10.10
N GLU A 180 13.58 6.04 10.07
CA GLU A 180 13.38 7.43 10.48
C GLU A 180 13.73 7.65 11.96
N VAL A 181 13.30 6.75 12.84
CA VAL A 181 13.62 6.79 14.28
C VAL A 181 15.10 6.50 14.53
N LYS A 182 15.66 5.46 13.89
CA LYS A 182 17.06 5.03 14.05
C LYS A 182 18.05 6.11 13.67
N HIS A 183 17.74 6.87 12.62
CA HIS A 183 18.59 7.96 12.12
C HIS A 183 18.25 9.32 12.74
N GLY A 184 17.30 9.37 13.68
CA GLY A 184 16.95 10.58 14.42
C GLY A 184 16.25 11.65 13.58
N ARG A 185 15.70 11.30 12.42
CA ARG A 185 14.86 12.19 11.61
C ARG A 185 13.47 12.36 12.24
N VAL A 186 13.01 11.30 12.90
CA VAL A 186 11.86 11.32 13.83
C VAL A 186 12.38 10.94 15.21
N SER A 187 12.02 11.68 16.26
CA SER A 187 12.41 11.29 17.61
C SER A 187 11.58 10.10 18.09
N GLN A 188 12.15 9.23 18.92
CA GLN A 188 11.39 8.13 19.53
C GLN A 188 10.17 8.65 20.30
N SER A 189 10.29 9.80 20.98
CA SER A 189 9.19 10.45 21.69
C SER A 189 8.06 10.86 20.75
N ASP A 190 8.37 11.42 19.57
CA ASP A 190 7.37 11.82 18.58
C ASP A 190 6.65 10.59 18.02
N PHE A 191 7.40 9.53 17.70
CA PHE A 191 6.82 8.25 17.28
C PHE A 191 5.87 7.67 18.34
N GLU A 192 6.30 7.59 19.59
CA GLU A 192 5.48 7.06 20.70
C GLU A 192 4.23 7.91 20.94
N GLN A 193 4.34 9.23 20.81
CA GLN A 193 3.21 10.13 20.86
C GLN A 193 2.23 9.87 19.71
N ILE A 194 2.70 9.75 18.47
CA ILE A 194 1.86 9.44 17.30
C ILE A 194 1.18 8.07 17.49
N LEU A 195 1.93 7.04 17.90
CA LEU A 195 1.41 5.70 18.17
C LEU A 195 0.27 5.74 19.19
N THR A 196 0.47 6.46 20.29
CA THR A 196 -0.54 6.62 21.35
C THR A 196 -1.79 7.34 20.83
N GLN A 197 -1.60 8.41 20.06
CA GLN A 197 -2.69 9.17 19.45
C GLN A 197 -3.50 8.32 18.47
N GLU A 198 -2.85 7.53 17.62
CA GLU A 198 -3.53 6.68 16.64
C GLU A 198 -4.26 5.52 17.30
N LEU A 199 -3.69 4.90 18.35
CA LEU A 199 -4.42 3.90 19.16
C LEU A 199 -5.68 4.50 19.82
N ALA A 200 -5.56 5.71 20.39
CA ALA A 200 -6.71 6.40 20.99
C ALA A 200 -7.77 6.76 19.93
N PHE A 201 -7.36 7.21 18.74
CA PHE A 201 -8.26 7.49 17.62
C PHE A 201 -9.01 6.23 17.18
N LEU A 202 -8.30 5.11 16.99
CA LEU A 202 -8.91 3.82 16.64
C LEU A 202 -9.88 3.33 17.72
N ALA A 203 -9.57 3.57 19.00
CA ALA A 203 -10.47 3.25 20.12
C ALA A 203 -11.65 4.22 20.28
N GLY A 204 -11.73 5.28 19.48
CA GLY A 204 -12.79 6.30 19.56
C GLY A 204 -12.65 7.29 20.73
N THR A 205 -11.49 7.35 21.37
CA THR A 205 -11.21 8.25 22.52
C THR A 205 -10.22 9.37 22.18
N GLY A 206 -9.55 9.28 21.04
CA GLY A 206 -8.58 10.24 20.55
C GLY A 206 -9.15 11.24 19.53
N PRO A 207 -8.41 12.32 19.24
CA PRO A 207 -8.80 13.30 18.25
C PRO A 207 -8.74 12.74 16.83
N ASP A 208 -9.66 13.19 15.97
CA ASP A 208 -9.51 13.01 14.52
C ASP A 208 -8.59 14.11 13.95
N HIS A 209 -7.39 13.71 13.57
CA HIS A 209 -6.38 14.53 12.91
C HIS A 209 -6.61 14.71 11.39
N GLY A 210 -7.72 14.26 10.79
CA GLY A 210 -8.06 14.67 9.41
C GLY A 210 -8.98 13.74 8.62
N THR A 211 -9.58 14.32 7.57
CA THR A 211 -10.74 13.84 6.79
C THR A 211 -10.51 12.61 5.89
N ALA A 212 -9.26 12.17 5.71
CA ALA A 212 -8.90 11.06 4.82
C ALA A 212 -8.69 9.71 5.53
N ARG A 213 -9.15 9.57 6.78
CA ARG A 213 -8.87 8.37 7.60
C ARG A 213 -10.16 7.65 7.96
N ARG A 214 -10.55 6.69 7.12
CA ARG A 214 -11.69 5.80 7.40
C ARG A 214 -11.20 4.53 8.07
N ILE A 215 -11.64 4.25 9.28
CA ILE A 215 -11.35 2.98 9.97
C ILE A 215 -11.98 1.83 9.16
N GLN A 216 -11.16 0.91 8.66
CA GLN A 216 -11.59 -0.31 7.97
C GLN A 216 -11.59 -1.51 8.92
N VAL A 217 -10.67 -1.52 9.88
CA VAL A 217 -10.56 -2.57 10.90
C VAL A 217 -11.07 -1.99 12.22
N PRO A 218 -12.25 -2.43 12.70
CA PRO A 218 -12.80 -1.94 13.96
C PRO A 218 -11.85 -2.22 15.12
N TRP A 219 -11.90 -1.36 16.13
CA TRP A 219 -11.17 -1.59 17.38
C TRP A 219 -11.51 -2.95 17.98
N ASP A 220 -10.48 -3.73 18.26
CA ASP A 220 -10.59 -4.97 19.01
C ASP A 220 -9.88 -4.78 20.36
N PRO A 221 -10.59 -4.88 21.51
CA PRO A 221 -10.01 -4.60 22.82
C PRO A 221 -8.91 -5.58 23.22
N LYS A 222 -8.81 -6.73 22.56
CA LYS A 222 -7.75 -7.71 22.76
C LYS A 222 -6.59 -7.46 21.78
N TRP A 223 -6.89 -7.31 20.50
CA TRP A 223 -5.87 -7.33 19.45
C TRP A 223 -5.30 -5.97 19.09
N SER A 224 -6.06 -4.88 19.17
CA SER A 224 -5.53 -3.55 18.85
C SER A 224 -4.44 -3.09 19.83
N PRO A 225 -4.51 -3.34 21.15
CA PRO A 225 -3.39 -3.08 22.05
C PRO A 225 -2.14 -3.91 21.71
N VAL A 226 -2.32 -5.21 21.38
CA VAL A 226 -1.22 -6.10 20.99
C VAL A 226 -0.57 -5.63 19.68
N ALA A 227 -1.37 -5.17 18.70
CA ALA A 227 -0.87 -4.56 17.47
C ALA A 227 0.00 -3.33 17.75
N GLY A 228 -0.41 -2.48 18.70
CA GLY A 228 0.39 -1.35 19.16
C GLY A 228 1.73 -1.76 19.76
N GLN A 229 1.74 -2.79 20.61
CA GLN A 229 2.97 -3.31 21.22
C GLN A 229 3.90 -3.97 20.18
N LEU A 230 3.34 -4.71 19.22
CA LEU A 230 4.10 -5.25 18.10
C LEU A 230 4.77 -4.13 17.29
N LEU A 231 4.00 -3.12 16.88
CA LEU A 231 4.54 -2.02 16.08
C LEU A 231 5.61 -1.24 16.85
N HIS A 232 5.39 -0.98 18.14
CA HIS A 232 6.39 -0.33 19.00
C HIS A 232 7.70 -1.14 19.05
N ALA A 233 7.62 -2.45 19.28
CA ALA A 233 8.80 -3.32 19.33
C ALA A 233 9.56 -3.38 17.99
N LEU A 234 8.82 -3.39 16.87
CA LEU A 234 9.40 -3.39 15.52
C LEU A 234 10.12 -2.09 15.16
N VAL A 235 9.63 -0.94 15.64
CA VAL A 235 10.14 0.38 15.28
C VAL A 235 11.22 0.88 16.24
N THR A 236 11.15 0.53 17.53
CA THR A 236 12.07 1.09 18.55
C THR A 236 13.24 0.18 18.89
N ALA A 237 13.24 -1.07 18.43
CA ALA A 237 14.34 -1.99 18.67
C ALA A 237 15.66 -1.47 18.06
N ARG A 238 16.75 -1.57 18.83
CA ARG A 238 18.10 -1.23 18.34
C ARG A 238 18.47 -2.02 17.08
N THR A 239 18.06 -3.28 17.07
CA THR A 239 18.21 -4.26 16.00
C THR A 239 16.86 -4.96 15.87
N PRO A 240 15.94 -4.46 15.04
CA PRO A 240 14.62 -5.06 14.89
C PRO A 240 14.76 -6.43 14.20
N PRO A 241 13.80 -7.34 14.40
CA PRO A 241 13.78 -8.60 13.67
C PRO A 241 13.70 -8.35 12.15
N GLU A 242 14.20 -9.32 11.39
CA GLU A 242 14.20 -9.23 9.93
C GLU A 242 12.77 -9.26 9.39
N TRP A 243 11.89 -10.01 10.03
CA TRP A 243 10.48 -10.15 9.63
C TRP A 243 9.51 -9.85 10.76
N VAL A 244 8.40 -9.16 10.46
CA VAL A 244 7.26 -8.93 11.36
C VAL A 244 6.75 -10.25 11.94
N THR A 245 6.78 -11.33 11.14
CA THR A 245 6.37 -12.67 11.58
C THR A 245 7.20 -13.24 12.71
N GLU A 246 8.44 -12.82 12.92
CA GLU A 246 9.21 -13.29 14.09
C GLU A 246 8.55 -12.89 15.41
N LEU A 247 7.90 -11.71 15.44
CA LEU A 247 7.12 -11.28 16.60
C LEU A 247 5.65 -11.70 16.50
N ALA A 248 5.07 -11.73 15.30
CA ALA A 248 3.63 -11.94 15.13
C ALA A 248 3.23 -13.44 15.15
N LEU A 249 4.09 -14.35 14.70
CA LEU A 249 3.76 -15.77 14.57
C LEU A 249 3.34 -16.46 15.88
N PRO A 250 3.92 -16.15 17.07
CA PRO A 250 3.45 -16.72 18.33
C PRO A 250 1.94 -16.56 18.58
N PHE A 251 1.32 -15.48 18.10
CA PHE A 251 -0.12 -15.21 18.27
C PHE A 251 -1.03 -16.12 17.44
N THR A 252 -0.45 -16.94 16.55
CA THR A 252 -1.18 -17.96 15.80
C THR A 252 -1.38 -19.26 16.60
N PHE A 253 -0.63 -19.47 17.68
CA PHE A 253 -0.77 -20.66 18.53
C PHE A 253 -1.96 -20.52 19.48
N PRO A 254 -2.83 -21.54 19.62
CA PRO A 254 -3.97 -21.50 20.54
C PRO A 254 -3.57 -21.12 21.98
N GLN A 255 -2.43 -21.60 22.47
CA GLN A 255 -1.93 -21.33 23.83
C GLN A 255 -1.69 -19.84 24.09
N VAL A 256 -1.24 -19.10 23.07
CA VAL A 256 -1.05 -17.65 23.14
C VAL A 256 -2.36 -16.93 22.83
N ARG A 257 -3.09 -17.39 21.81
CA ARG A 257 -4.32 -16.77 21.35
C ARG A 257 -5.43 -16.82 22.39
N GLU A 258 -5.53 -17.88 23.17
CA GLU A 258 -6.56 -18.07 24.20
C GLU A 258 -6.14 -17.55 25.57
N ALA A 259 -4.88 -17.13 25.73
CA ALA A 259 -4.39 -16.59 26.98
C ALA A 259 -5.14 -15.31 27.39
N PRO A 260 -5.35 -15.07 28.70
CA PRO A 260 -5.88 -13.80 29.20
C PRO A 260 -5.02 -12.61 28.80
N ASP A 261 -3.71 -12.81 28.76
CA ASP A 261 -2.71 -11.87 28.26
C ASP A 261 -1.90 -12.53 27.14
N PRO A 262 -2.31 -12.35 25.87
CA PRO A 262 -1.60 -12.92 24.72
C PRO A 262 -0.17 -12.40 24.60
N TRP A 263 0.11 -11.17 25.01
CA TRP A 263 1.46 -10.61 24.89
C TRP A 263 2.43 -11.30 25.85
N ALA A 264 2.06 -11.38 27.13
CA ALA A 264 2.87 -12.07 28.13
C ALA A 264 3.06 -13.55 27.78
N ALA A 265 2.02 -14.21 27.25
CA ALA A 265 2.11 -15.58 26.77
C ALA A 265 3.11 -15.71 25.60
N ALA A 266 3.09 -14.79 24.63
CA ALA A 266 4.02 -14.78 23.49
C ALA A 266 5.48 -14.56 23.93
N GLU A 267 5.74 -13.70 24.90
CA GLU A 267 7.10 -13.48 25.44
C GLU A 267 7.69 -14.76 26.05
N GLY A 268 6.87 -15.57 26.72
CA GLY A 268 7.28 -16.88 27.24
C GLY A 268 7.79 -17.85 26.17
N PHE A 269 7.31 -17.74 24.93
CA PHE A 269 7.79 -18.54 23.79
C PHE A 269 9.07 -17.98 23.16
N ARG A 270 9.37 -16.68 23.32
CA ARG A 270 10.56 -16.04 22.75
C ARG A 270 11.80 -16.17 23.63
N GLY A 271 11.61 -16.50 24.91
CA GLY A 271 12.68 -16.72 25.89
C GLY A 271 13.12 -18.19 26.07
N ALA A 272 12.55 -19.11 25.28
CA ALA A 272 12.88 -20.54 25.28
C ALA A 272 13.71 -20.90 24.04
#